data_AF-F4RRR9-F1
#
_entry.id   AF-F4RRR9-F1
#
_cell.length_a   1.000
_cell.length_b   1.000
_cell.length_c   1.000
_cell.angle_alpha   90.00
_cell.angle_beta   90.00
_cell.angle_gamma   90.00
#
_symmetry.space_group_name_H-M   'P 1'
#
loop_
_entity.id
_entity.type
_entity.pdbx_description
1 polymer ?
#
loop_
_entity_poly.entity_id
_entity_poly.type
_entity_poly.pdbx_seq_one_letter_code
_entity_poly.pdbx_strand_id
1 'polypeptide(L)'
;MATMALGLSNRQHMTAIHNDITSQISELRDHAATSAADSAVKAPWLNKEDAAELRQIHRGDIQAYTATADKTGQKNKLPACLHAVVMNAILANPTPWKKRLLPPGYGKNPKQSHTKAFGSLVNVVLKEVRKEFEGSLLENIHLPNRTGPTDEEAVPTIESLYVKLKEKEAESKVGRVVVREEIVANFKHQEEARLAYLRMQACHWGFYKSEYSDKSFWCVVDDQLEVLRKQSRRYRYAFAIICLAEDYDLFKGKKTLAELRPLTSFPVPDDEWIRKVMSELDETWGDDVPELEALHE
;
A
#
# COMPACT_ATOMS: atom_id res chain seq x y z
N MET A 1 -32.56 12.67 39.95
CA MET A 1 -32.27 13.91 39.18
C MET A 1 -30.86 13.93 38.55
N ALA A 2 -29.84 13.27 39.11
CA ALA A 2 -28.47 13.27 38.57
C ALA A 2 -28.30 12.60 37.18
N THR A 3 -29.15 11.62 36.82
CA THR A 3 -29.08 10.89 35.54
C THR A 3 -29.53 11.70 34.32
N MET A 4 -30.41 12.69 34.49
CA MET A 4 -30.85 13.54 33.37
C MET A 4 -29.82 14.62 33.00
N ALA A 5 -29.07 15.13 33.97
CA ALA A 5 -28.02 16.12 33.75
C ALA A 5 -26.82 15.55 32.95
N LEU A 6 -26.42 14.31 33.24
CA LEU A 6 -25.39 13.58 32.48
C LEU A 6 -25.79 13.31 31.03
N GLY A 7 -27.07 12.99 30.78
CA GLY A 7 -27.58 12.76 29.43
C GLY A 7 -27.61 14.02 28.55
N LEU A 8 -27.89 15.18 29.14
CA LEU A 8 -27.88 16.48 28.47
C LEU A 8 -26.46 16.96 28.18
N SER A 9 -25.54 16.80 29.13
CA SER A 9 -24.12 17.14 28.95
C SER A 9 -23.47 16.29 27.85
N ASN A 10 -23.75 14.98 27.82
CA ASN A 10 -23.26 14.11 26.75
C ASN A 10 -23.85 14.46 25.38
N ARG A 11 -25.13 14.87 25.31
CA ARG A 11 -25.73 15.33 24.05
C ARG A 11 -25.11 16.64 23.56
N GLN A 12 -24.90 17.60 24.46
CA GLN A 12 -24.27 18.88 24.12
C GLN A 12 -22.82 18.69 23.66
N HIS A 13 -22.08 17.79 24.30
CA HIS A 13 -20.72 17.43 23.89
C HIS A 13 -20.70 16.75 22.50
N MET A 14 -21.64 15.83 22.24
CA MET A 14 -21.78 15.19 20.93
C MET A 14 -22.20 16.15 19.81
N THR A 15 -23.06 17.13 20.10
CA THR A 15 -23.44 18.17 19.14
C THR A 15 -22.28 19.13 18.86
N ALA A 16 -21.49 19.46 19.88
CA ALA A 16 -20.27 20.27 19.71
C ALA A 16 -19.25 19.55 18.82
N ILE A 17 -19.00 18.26 19.06
CA ILE A 17 -18.12 17.43 18.21
C ILE A 17 -18.67 17.32 16.78
N HIS A 18 -19.98 17.15 16.62
CA HIS A 18 -20.59 17.05 15.28
C HIS A 18 -20.46 18.35 14.47
N ASN A 19 -20.64 19.50 15.12
CA ASN A 19 -20.49 20.80 14.48
C ASN A 19 -19.03 21.10 14.13
N ASP A 20 -18.10 20.70 15.01
CA ASP A 20 -16.66 20.80 14.78
C ASP A 20 -16.21 19.94 13.58
N ILE A 21 -16.67 18.69 13.51
CA ILE A 21 -16.44 17.80 12.35
C ILE A 21 -17.02 18.40 11.06
N THR A 22 -18.20 19.02 11.13
CA THR A 22 -18.86 19.61 9.96
C THR A 22 -18.11 20.86 9.47
N SER A 23 -17.57 21.67 10.39
CA SER A 23 -16.72 22.83 10.06
C SER A 23 -15.42 22.37 9.40
N GLN A 24 -14.73 21.39 10.01
CA GLN A 24 -13.47 20.87 9.50
C GLN A 24 -13.62 20.20 8.12
N ILE A 25 -14.75 19.53 7.85
CA ILE A 25 -15.05 18.98 6.51
C ILE A 25 -15.28 20.10 5.49
N SER A 26 -15.93 21.21 5.88
CA SER A 26 -16.10 22.37 5.01
C SER A 26 -14.75 23.03 4.69
N GLU A 27 -13.90 23.21 5.71
CA GLU A 27 -12.56 23.78 5.57
C GLU A 27 -11.65 22.91 4.69
N LEU A 28 -11.67 21.58 4.86
CA LEU A 28 -10.93 20.64 4.01
C LEU A 28 -11.41 20.68 2.56
N ARG A 29 -12.71 20.89 2.33
CA ARG A 29 -13.29 21.01 0.99
C ARG A 29 -12.90 22.32 0.32
N ASP A 30 -12.88 23.41 1.08
CA ASP A 30 -12.53 24.74 0.58
C ASP A 30 -11.03 24.85 0.29
N HIS A 31 -10.16 24.21 1.09
CA HIS A 31 -8.71 24.14 0.84
C HIS A 31 -8.34 23.21 -0.33
N ALA A 32 -9.09 22.12 -0.54
CA ALA A 32 -8.92 21.25 -1.70
C ALA A 32 -9.29 21.94 -3.03
N ALA A 33 -10.05 23.04 -2.99
CA ALA A 33 -10.40 23.83 -4.16
C ALA A 33 -9.36 24.91 -4.51
N THR A 34 -8.47 25.30 -3.59
CA THR A 34 -7.62 26.49 -3.73
C THR A 34 -6.10 26.23 -3.70
N SER A 35 -5.60 25.01 -3.50
CA SER A 35 -4.13 24.80 -3.44
C SER A 35 -3.65 23.49 -4.08
N ALA A 36 -2.97 23.64 -5.22
CA ALA A 36 -2.19 22.61 -5.90
C ALA A 36 -0.72 22.55 -5.43
N ALA A 37 -0.39 23.18 -4.32
CA ALA A 37 0.97 23.17 -3.77
C ALA A 37 0.92 23.17 -2.25
N ASP A 38 1.76 22.30 -1.69
CA ASP A 38 2.19 22.18 -0.30
C ASP A 38 1.31 21.52 0.77
N SER A 39 1.98 20.53 1.38
CA SER A 39 1.82 19.99 2.72
C SER A 39 0.58 19.12 3.00
N ALA A 40 0.90 17.84 3.19
CA ALA A 40 0.15 16.84 3.94
C ALA A 40 -0.72 17.41 5.06
N VAL A 41 -2.01 17.62 4.79
CA VAL A 41 -3.00 17.76 5.85
C VAL A 41 -3.31 16.36 6.36
N LYS A 42 -2.56 15.94 7.39
CA LYS A 42 -2.85 14.78 8.23
C LYS A 42 -4.34 14.77 8.55
N ALA A 43 -5.03 13.68 8.25
CA ALA A 43 -6.43 13.47 8.64
C ALA A 43 -6.58 13.68 10.17
N PRO A 44 -7.11 14.81 10.67
CA PRO A 44 -7.00 15.15 12.10
C PRO A 44 -7.87 14.27 13.00
N TRP A 45 -8.87 13.61 12.44
CA TRP A 45 -9.81 12.71 13.12
C TRP A 45 -9.31 11.26 13.21
N LEU A 46 -8.21 10.94 12.50
CA LEU A 46 -7.52 9.68 12.59
C LEU A 46 -6.20 9.95 13.31
N ASN A 47 -6.22 9.81 14.63
CA ASN A 47 -4.97 9.76 15.39
C ASN A 47 -4.07 8.64 14.80
N LYS A 48 -2.75 8.76 14.96
CA LYS A 48 -1.78 7.83 14.34
C LYS A 48 -2.12 6.35 14.60
N GLU A 49 -2.74 6.06 15.75
CA GLU A 49 -3.22 4.75 16.16
C GLU A 49 -4.35 4.21 15.27
N ASP A 50 -5.39 5.01 14.99
CA ASP A 50 -6.54 4.62 14.14
C ASP A 50 -6.17 4.60 12.63
N ALA A 51 -4.93 4.99 12.27
CA ALA A 51 -4.40 4.93 10.90
C ALA A 51 -3.72 3.60 10.57
N ALA A 52 -3.52 2.72 11.55
CA ALA A 52 -2.84 1.44 11.35
C ALA A 52 -3.60 0.52 10.38
N GLU A 53 -4.94 0.54 10.42
CA GLU A 53 -5.82 -0.22 9.52
C GLU A 53 -5.72 0.26 8.07
N LEU A 54 -5.21 1.48 7.85
CA LEU A 54 -5.01 2.05 6.51
C LEU A 54 -3.66 1.62 5.91
N ARG A 55 -2.76 1.02 6.70
CA ARG A 55 -1.40 0.60 6.29
C ARG A 55 -1.32 -0.86 5.85
N GLN A 56 -2.38 -1.38 5.24
CA GLN A 56 -2.43 -2.74 4.67
C GLN A 56 -1.66 -2.88 3.34
N ILE A 57 -0.96 -1.83 2.91
CA ILE A 57 -0.38 -1.68 1.57
C ILE A 57 0.74 -2.67 1.23
N HIS A 58 1.40 -3.25 2.24
CA HIS A 58 2.48 -4.22 2.06
C HIS A 58 2.01 -5.66 1.83
N ARG A 59 0.70 -5.92 1.87
CA ARG A 59 0.15 -7.26 1.66
C ARG A 59 0.49 -7.80 0.27
N GLY A 60 1.00 -9.03 0.22
CA GLY A 60 1.37 -9.71 -1.03
C GLY A 60 0.20 -10.08 -1.94
N ASP A 61 -1.01 -10.19 -1.38
CA ASP A 61 -2.24 -10.62 -2.07
C ASP A 61 -3.11 -9.46 -2.58
N ILE A 62 -2.61 -8.21 -2.54
CA ILE A 62 -3.32 -7.07 -3.11
C ILE A 62 -3.44 -7.24 -4.64
N GLN A 63 -4.69 -7.19 -5.11
CA GLN A 63 -5.04 -7.32 -6.53
C GLN A 63 -4.78 -6.05 -7.34
N ALA A 64 -4.90 -4.89 -6.70
CA ALA A 64 -4.67 -3.58 -7.29
C ALA A 64 -4.56 -2.52 -6.18
N TYR A 65 -3.70 -1.53 -6.39
CA TYR A 65 -3.45 -0.41 -5.48
C TYR A 65 -4.35 0.80 -5.75
N THR A 66 -4.83 0.98 -6.98
CA THR A 66 -5.73 2.07 -7.36
C THR A 66 -7.03 1.60 -8.00
N ALA A 67 -7.01 0.55 -8.81
CA ALA A 67 -8.21 0.00 -9.43
C ALA A 67 -9.12 -0.67 -8.38
N THR A 68 -10.43 -0.44 -8.49
CA THR A 68 -11.45 -1.04 -7.62
C THR A 68 -12.32 -2.07 -8.33
N ALA A 69 -12.16 -2.19 -9.65
CA ALA A 69 -12.86 -3.12 -10.50
C ALA A 69 -11.92 -3.67 -11.56
N ASP A 70 -12.24 -4.84 -12.07
CA ASP A 70 -11.50 -5.43 -13.18
C ASP A 70 -11.65 -4.56 -14.44
N LYS A 71 -10.55 -4.21 -15.10
CA LYS A 71 -10.59 -3.47 -16.36
C LYS A 71 -11.01 -4.38 -17.52
N THR A 72 -10.84 -5.68 -17.36
CA THR A 72 -11.20 -6.70 -18.34
C THR A 72 -12.32 -7.60 -17.80
N GLY A 73 -13.28 -7.94 -18.66
CA GLY A 73 -14.47 -8.72 -18.27
C GLY A 73 -15.64 -7.86 -17.77
N GLN A 74 -16.47 -8.40 -16.87
CA GLN A 74 -17.77 -7.84 -16.47
C GLN A 74 -17.70 -6.58 -15.56
N LYS A 75 -16.52 -5.93 -15.41
CA LYS A 75 -16.29 -4.82 -14.47
C LYS A 75 -16.70 -5.16 -13.02
N ASN A 76 -16.48 -6.42 -12.62
CA ASN A 76 -16.73 -6.86 -11.26
C ASN A 76 -15.77 -6.15 -10.30
N LYS A 77 -16.26 -5.83 -9.10
CA LYS A 77 -15.42 -5.23 -8.05
C LYS A 77 -14.31 -6.20 -7.67
N LEU A 78 -13.11 -5.67 -7.48
CA LEU A 78 -11.95 -6.44 -7.01
C LEU A 78 -12.06 -6.65 -5.50
N PRO A 79 -12.30 -7.87 -4.99
CA PRO A 79 -12.53 -8.12 -3.57
C PRO A 79 -11.28 -7.83 -2.71
N ALA A 80 -10.09 -7.95 -3.29
CA ALA A 80 -8.81 -7.71 -2.62
C ALA A 80 -8.01 -6.56 -3.26
N CYS A 81 -8.69 -5.57 -3.86
CA CYS A 81 -8.03 -4.27 -4.12
C CYS A 81 -7.76 -3.54 -2.79
N LEU A 82 -6.75 -2.67 -2.77
CA LEU A 82 -6.34 -1.94 -1.57
C LEU A 82 -7.51 -1.23 -0.88
N HIS A 83 -8.39 -0.59 -1.65
CA HIS A 83 -9.59 0.04 -1.10
C HIS A 83 -10.51 -0.96 -0.39
N ALA A 84 -10.77 -2.11 -1.00
CA ALA A 84 -11.62 -3.15 -0.38
C ALA A 84 -10.97 -3.75 0.87
N VAL A 85 -9.67 -4.03 0.82
CA VAL A 85 -8.89 -4.52 1.97
C VAL A 85 -8.97 -3.56 3.15
N VAL A 86 -8.73 -2.27 2.90
CA VAL A 86 -8.78 -1.23 3.93
C VAL A 86 -10.19 -1.04 4.46
N MET A 87 -11.20 -1.00 3.59
CA MET A 87 -12.60 -0.91 4.01
C MET A 87 -13.02 -2.11 4.86
N ASN A 88 -12.59 -3.32 4.52
CA ASN A 88 -12.86 -4.51 5.31
C ASN A 88 -12.20 -4.42 6.70
N ALA A 89 -10.96 -3.94 6.79
CA ALA A 89 -10.28 -3.71 8.07
C ALA A 89 -11.01 -2.66 8.93
N ILE A 90 -11.41 -1.54 8.34
CA ILE A 90 -12.23 -0.51 9.00
C ILE A 90 -13.54 -1.10 9.55
N LEU A 91 -14.21 -1.94 8.76
CA LEU A 91 -15.50 -2.53 9.15
C LEU A 91 -15.38 -3.68 10.14
N ALA A 92 -14.22 -4.33 10.22
CA ALA A 92 -13.90 -5.35 11.21
C ALA A 92 -13.75 -4.78 12.63
N ASN A 93 -13.55 -3.46 12.78
CA ASN A 93 -13.42 -2.83 14.08
C ASN A 93 -14.65 -3.01 14.99
N PRO A 94 -14.48 -2.98 16.33
CA PRO A 94 -15.58 -3.09 17.29
C PRO A 94 -16.68 -2.03 17.09
N THR A 95 -17.92 -2.36 17.47
CA THR A 95 -19.06 -1.43 17.35
C THR A 95 -18.83 -0.07 18.03
N PRO A 96 -18.22 0.02 19.23
CA PRO A 96 -17.91 1.32 19.83
C PRO A 96 -17.01 2.20 18.94
N TRP A 97 -15.96 1.62 18.36
CA TRP A 97 -15.06 2.29 17.42
C TRP A 97 -15.82 2.76 16.17
N LYS A 98 -16.63 1.88 15.58
CA LYS A 98 -17.44 2.20 14.40
C LYS A 98 -18.45 3.31 14.65
N LYS A 99 -19.09 3.33 15.81
CA LYS A 99 -20.04 4.40 16.19
C LYS A 99 -19.33 5.76 16.39
N ARG A 100 -18.06 5.74 16.78
CA ARG A 100 -17.24 6.94 16.98
C ARG A 100 -16.75 7.53 15.66
N LEU A 101 -16.33 6.68 14.72
CA LEU A 101 -15.53 7.10 13.55
C LEU A 101 -16.23 6.94 12.20
N LEU A 102 -17.26 6.09 12.09
CA LEU A 102 -18.03 5.99 10.85
C LEU A 102 -19.17 7.01 10.83
N PRO A 103 -19.62 7.43 9.62
CA PRO A 103 -20.80 8.27 9.49
C PRO A 103 -22.02 7.76 10.27
N PRO A 104 -22.85 8.65 10.84
CA PRO A 104 -24.08 8.24 11.51
C PRO A 104 -24.96 7.39 10.58
N GLY A 105 -25.38 6.22 11.08
CA GLY A 105 -26.20 5.28 10.32
C GLY A 105 -25.46 4.48 9.25
N TYR A 106 -24.13 4.58 9.14
CA TYR A 106 -23.34 3.82 8.15
C TYR A 106 -23.63 2.32 8.20
N GLY A 107 -23.86 1.72 7.03
CA GLY A 107 -24.25 0.32 6.89
C GLY A 107 -25.70 -0.02 7.25
N LYS A 108 -26.50 0.95 7.74
CA LYS A 108 -27.96 0.79 7.93
C LYS A 108 -28.72 1.78 7.07
N ASN A 109 -28.76 3.05 7.50
CA ASN A 109 -29.46 4.15 6.83
C ASN A 109 -28.62 5.43 6.90
N PRO A 110 -27.43 5.49 6.31
CA PRO A 110 -26.61 6.69 6.37
C PRO A 110 -27.15 7.77 5.42
N LYS A 111 -26.94 9.04 5.79
CA LYS A 111 -27.11 10.14 4.83
C LYS A 111 -26.13 9.95 3.67
N GLN A 112 -26.61 10.09 2.44
CA GLN A 112 -25.79 9.88 1.25
C GLN A 112 -24.61 10.85 1.17
N SER A 113 -24.80 12.10 1.61
CA SER A 113 -23.74 13.12 1.68
C SER A 113 -22.59 12.69 2.60
N HIS A 114 -22.90 12.13 3.77
CA HIS A 114 -21.88 11.69 4.73
C HIS A 114 -21.14 10.45 4.24
N THR A 115 -21.84 9.53 3.58
CA THR A 115 -21.23 8.34 2.97
C THR A 115 -20.27 8.72 1.85
N LYS A 116 -20.65 9.69 1.00
CA LYS A 116 -19.78 10.24 -0.04
C LYS A 116 -18.54 10.92 0.56
N ALA A 117 -18.72 11.78 1.56
CA ALA A 117 -17.61 12.47 2.22
C ALA A 117 -16.61 11.48 2.84
N PHE A 118 -17.10 10.44 3.51
CA PHE A 118 -16.27 9.37 4.06
C PHE A 118 -15.50 8.62 2.96
N GLY A 119 -16.15 8.27 1.85
CA GLY A 119 -15.47 7.62 0.71
C GLY A 119 -14.38 8.50 0.10
N SER A 120 -14.64 9.81 -0.09
CA SER A 120 -13.63 10.76 -0.56
C SER A 120 -12.43 10.83 0.36
N LEU A 121 -12.68 10.84 1.67
CA LEU A 121 -11.64 10.89 2.69
C LEU A 121 -10.78 9.63 2.71
N VAL A 122 -11.39 8.44 2.63
CA VAL A 122 -10.64 7.17 2.47
C VAL A 122 -9.74 7.23 1.24
N ASN A 123 -10.24 7.73 0.10
CA ASN A 123 -9.44 7.85 -1.13
C ASN A 123 -8.25 8.80 -0.98
N VAL A 124 -8.42 9.92 -0.27
CA VAL A 124 -7.32 10.86 0.04
C VAL A 124 -6.26 10.15 0.90
N VAL A 125 -6.66 9.44 1.95
CA VAL A 125 -5.67 8.76 2.80
C VAL A 125 -4.97 7.63 2.05
N LEU A 126 -5.68 6.85 1.23
CA LEU A 126 -5.05 5.82 0.40
C LEU A 126 -4.04 6.40 -0.59
N LYS A 127 -4.26 7.61 -1.09
CA LYS A 127 -3.29 8.33 -1.93
C LYS A 127 -2.02 8.67 -1.17
N GLU A 128 -2.16 9.18 0.06
CA GLU A 128 -0.99 9.50 0.90
C GLU A 128 -0.24 8.25 1.36
N VAL A 129 -0.95 7.19 1.76
CA VAL A 129 -0.34 5.90 2.12
C VAL A 129 0.46 5.33 0.95
N ARG A 130 -0.07 5.38 -0.28
CA ARG A 130 0.67 5.00 -1.49
C ARG A 130 1.92 5.84 -1.69
N LYS A 131 1.81 7.16 -1.57
CA LYS A 131 2.95 8.07 -1.72
C LYS A 131 4.05 7.81 -0.69
N GLU A 132 3.68 7.59 0.58
CA GLU A 132 4.60 7.26 1.66
C GLU A 132 5.27 5.90 1.45
N PHE A 133 4.51 4.91 0.99
CA PHE A 133 5.03 3.58 0.70
C PHE A 133 5.98 3.60 -0.50
N GLU A 134 5.67 4.34 -1.56
CA GLU A 134 6.57 4.57 -2.69
C GLU A 134 7.88 5.24 -2.26
N GLY A 135 7.82 6.20 -1.34
CA GLY A 135 9.01 6.78 -0.73
C GLY A 135 9.84 5.77 0.06
N SER A 136 9.19 4.83 0.74
CA SER A 136 9.86 3.76 1.50
C SER A 136 10.51 2.73 0.56
N LEU A 137 9.85 2.36 -0.55
CA LEU A 137 10.41 1.46 -1.56
C LEU A 137 11.70 2.01 -2.20
N LEU A 138 11.77 3.33 -2.32
CA LEU A 138 12.89 4.07 -2.93
C LEU A 138 13.83 4.68 -1.87
N GLU A 139 13.88 4.09 -0.68
CA GLU A 139 14.81 4.54 0.36
C GLU A 139 16.25 4.44 -0.17
N ASN A 140 16.98 5.57 -0.07
CA ASN A 140 18.34 5.75 -0.60
C ASN A 140 18.43 5.56 -2.14
N ILE A 141 17.33 5.74 -2.86
CA ILE A 141 17.25 5.72 -4.33
C ILE A 141 16.64 7.03 -4.85
N HIS A 142 17.49 7.95 -5.29
CA HIS A 142 17.06 9.19 -5.92
C HIS A 142 16.72 9.00 -7.40
N LEU A 143 15.46 9.30 -7.77
CA LEU A 143 15.01 9.25 -9.16
C LEU A 143 15.29 10.59 -9.87
N PRO A 144 15.62 10.61 -11.19
CA PRO A 144 16.02 11.82 -11.91
C PRO A 144 15.00 12.97 -11.92
N ASN A 145 13.73 12.65 -11.69
CA ASN A 145 12.61 13.61 -11.72
C ASN A 145 12.15 14.05 -10.32
N ARG A 146 12.94 13.78 -9.27
CA ARG A 146 12.62 14.14 -7.88
C ARG A 146 13.63 15.15 -7.35
N THR A 147 13.19 16.00 -6.45
CA THR A 147 14.06 16.91 -5.70
C THR A 147 14.39 16.30 -4.34
N GLY A 148 15.65 16.34 -3.91
CA GLY A 148 16.10 15.74 -2.65
C GLY A 148 17.62 15.62 -2.54
N PRO A 149 18.15 15.33 -1.34
CA PRO A 149 19.58 15.11 -1.11
C PRO A 149 20.10 13.90 -1.88
N THR A 150 21.40 13.94 -2.22
CA THR A 150 22.11 12.99 -3.08
C THR A 150 22.39 11.65 -2.39
N ASP A 151 22.47 10.58 -3.18
CA ASP A 151 22.62 9.17 -2.81
C ASP A 151 23.97 8.80 -2.16
N GLU A 152 24.24 9.26 -0.94
CA GLU A 152 25.46 8.88 -0.22
C GLU A 152 25.33 7.60 0.61
N GLU A 153 24.10 7.18 0.90
CA GLU A 153 23.85 5.97 1.69
C GLU A 153 23.65 4.72 0.82
N ALA A 154 23.98 3.56 1.40
CA ALA A 154 23.74 2.28 0.75
C ALA A 154 22.24 2.01 0.57
N VAL A 155 21.88 1.45 -0.59
CA VAL A 155 20.50 1.02 -0.84
C VAL A 155 20.19 -0.19 0.06
N PRO A 156 19.13 -0.13 0.89
CA PRO A 156 18.84 -1.16 1.89
C PRO A 156 18.47 -2.50 1.26
N THR A 157 18.60 -3.60 2.01
CA THR A 157 18.03 -4.90 1.62
C THR A 157 16.50 -4.87 1.74
N ILE A 158 15.82 -5.81 1.07
CA ILE A 158 14.36 -5.93 1.17
C ILE A 158 13.89 -6.21 2.61
N GLU A 159 14.64 -7.02 3.35
CA GLU A 159 14.40 -7.28 4.77
C GLU A 159 14.50 -5.98 5.58
N SER A 160 15.54 -5.17 5.34
CA SER A 160 15.73 -3.91 6.06
C SER A 160 14.61 -2.90 5.77
N LEU A 161 14.14 -2.85 4.53
CA LEU A 161 12.96 -2.07 4.14
C LEU A 161 11.70 -2.56 4.89
N TYR A 162 11.48 -3.87 4.93
CA TYR A 162 10.33 -4.45 5.63
C TYR A 162 10.35 -4.15 7.12
N VAL A 163 11.51 -4.30 7.77
CA VAL A 163 11.71 -3.96 9.19
C VAL A 163 11.36 -2.50 9.44
N LYS A 164 11.90 -1.56 8.68
CA LYS A 164 11.59 -0.13 8.82
C LYS A 164 10.10 0.17 8.61
N LEU A 165 9.46 -0.47 7.65
CA LEU A 165 8.01 -0.33 7.43
C LEU A 165 7.20 -0.77 8.66
N LYS A 166 7.59 -1.88 9.30
CA LYS A 166 6.93 -2.42 10.50
C LYS A 166 7.23 -1.62 11.76
N GLU A 167 8.45 -1.14 11.93
CA GLU A 167 8.83 -0.22 13.00
C GLU A 167 7.99 1.06 12.93
N LYS A 168 7.87 1.67 11.74
CA LYS A 168 7.04 2.86 11.52
C LYS A 168 5.54 2.63 11.80
N GLU A 169 5.05 1.43 11.51
CA GLU A 169 3.68 1.00 11.88
C GLU A 169 3.50 0.91 13.40
N ALA A 170 4.50 0.39 14.10
CA ALA A 170 4.45 0.20 15.54
C ALA A 170 4.73 1.47 16.35
N GLU A 171 5.56 2.41 15.85
CA GLU A 171 5.70 3.75 16.41
C GLU A 171 4.35 4.49 16.48
N SER A 172 3.41 4.09 15.64
CA SER A 172 2.05 4.63 15.62
C SER A 172 1.15 3.98 16.68
N LYS A 173 1.62 2.96 17.42
CA LYS A 173 0.90 2.22 18.48
C LYS A 173 1.67 2.36 19.80
N VAL A 174 1.15 3.14 20.75
CA VAL A 174 1.82 3.39 22.04
C VAL A 174 2.11 2.08 22.79
N GLY A 175 3.36 1.91 23.24
CA GLY A 175 3.77 0.80 24.12
C GLY A 175 4.14 -0.51 23.43
N ARG A 176 4.15 -0.58 22.09
CA ARG A 176 4.59 -1.79 21.37
C ARG A 176 6.08 -1.70 21.03
N VAL A 177 6.90 -2.43 21.78
CA VAL A 177 8.28 -2.72 21.36
C VAL A 177 8.19 -3.76 20.25
N VAL A 178 8.81 -3.48 19.11
CA VAL A 178 8.94 -4.47 18.03
C VAL A 178 10.35 -5.02 18.03
N VAL A 179 10.45 -6.34 18.04
CA VAL A 179 11.72 -7.06 17.96
C VAL A 179 12.00 -7.34 16.49
N ARG A 180 13.18 -6.96 16.00
CA ARG A 180 13.56 -7.12 14.59
C ARG A 180 13.44 -8.57 14.15
N GLU A 181 13.93 -9.49 14.96
CA GLU A 181 13.92 -10.93 14.69
C GLU A 181 12.49 -11.46 14.53
N GLU A 182 11.54 -10.94 15.32
CA GLU A 182 10.12 -11.29 15.19
C GLU A 182 9.51 -10.73 13.89
N ILE A 183 9.91 -9.53 13.47
CA ILE A 183 9.45 -8.98 12.18
C ILE A 183 9.94 -9.86 11.04
N VAL A 184 11.23 -10.19 11.02
CA VAL A 184 11.85 -10.98 9.96
C VAL A 184 11.26 -12.39 9.93
N ALA A 185 11.06 -13.03 11.08
CA ALA A 185 10.42 -14.35 11.15
C ALA A 185 8.97 -14.36 10.63
N ASN A 186 8.29 -13.21 10.64
CA ASN A 186 6.95 -13.05 10.10
C ASN A 186 6.91 -12.50 8.66
N PHE A 187 8.07 -12.28 8.04
CA PHE A 187 8.13 -11.76 6.67
C PHE A 187 7.74 -12.86 5.68
N LYS A 188 6.51 -12.78 5.17
CA LYS A 188 5.96 -13.83 4.31
C LYS A 188 6.53 -13.72 2.89
N HIS A 189 6.78 -14.88 2.28
CA HIS A 189 7.28 -14.99 0.91
C HIS A 189 6.51 -14.14 -0.11
N GLN A 190 5.17 -14.09 -0.04
CA GLN A 190 4.38 -13.26 -0.96
C GLN A 190 4.55 -11.75 -0.74
N GLU A 191 4.72 -11.32 0.51
CA GLU A 191 4.96 -9.91 0.84
C GLU A 191 6.35 -9.51 0.34
N GLU A 192 7.33 -10.40 0.53
CA GLU A 192 8.69 -10.24 0.05
C GLU A 192 8.75 -10.14 -1.47
N ALA A 193 8.17 -11.11 -2.19
CA ALA A 193 8.12 -11.09 -3.65
C ALA A 193 7.39 -9.83 -4.17
N ARG A 194 6.32 -9.41 -3.48
CA ARG A 194 5.60 -8.18 -3.84
C ARG A 194 6.46 -6.94 -3.65
N LEU A 195 7.18 -6.83 -2.53
CA LEU A 195 8.08 -5.70 -2.26
C LEU A 195 9.23 -5.64 -3.27
N ALA A 196 9.81 -6.79 -3.61
CA ALA A 196 10.87 -6.91 -4.62
C ALA A 196 10.37 -6.38 -5.98
N TYR A 197 9.22 -6.88 -6.43
CA TYR A 197 8.60 -6.40 -7.66
C TYR A 197 8.35 -4.88 -7.63
N LEU A 198 7.70 -4.37 -6.58
CA LEU A 198 7.34 -2.96 -6.49
C LEU A 198 8.57 -2.06 -6.49
N ARG A 199 9.64 -2.44 -5.79
CA ARG A 199 10.91 -1.69 -5.76
C ARG A 199 11.57 -1.68 -7.13
N MET A 200 11.75 -2.85 -7.75
CA MET A 200 12.31 -2.98 -9.10
C MET A 200 11.51 -2.17 -10.13
N GLN A 201 10.18 -2.29 -10.11
CA GLN A 201 9.28 -1.55 -10.99
C GLN A 201 9.34 -0.04 -10.74
N ALA A 202 9.47 0.41 -9.49
CA ALA A 202 9.59 1.83 -9.15
C ALA A 202 10.91 2.43 -9.66
N CYS A 203 12.02 1.69 -9.52
CA CYS A 203 13.30 2.07 -10.11
C CYS A 203 13.19 2.15 -11.63
N HIS A 204 12.70 1.09 -12.28
CA HIS A 204 12.59 1.05 -13.74
C HIS A 204 11.67 2.17 -14.27
N TRP A 205 10.49 2.34 -13.69
CA TRP A 205 9.58 3.43 -14.04
C TRP A 205 10.21 4.82 -13.83
N GLY A 206 10.97 4.99 -12.75
CA GLY A 206 11.61 6.25 -12.40
C GLY A 206 12.74 6.67 -13.34
N PHE A 207 13.58 5.72 -13.75
CA PHE A 207 14.72 5.97 -14.66
C PHE A 207 14.34 5.91 -16.14
N TYR A 208 13.32 5.13 -16.50
CA TYR A 208 12.91 4.88 -17.89
C TYR A 208 11.47 5.34 -18.14
N LYS A 209 11.06 6.44 -17.50
CA LYS A 209 9.68 6.96 -17.54
C LYS A 209 9.13 7.13 -18.96
N SER A 210 9.96 7.47 -19.94
CA SER A 210 9.57 7.59 -21.35
C SER A 210 8.93 6.34 -21.94
N GLU A 211 9.27 5.15 -21.42
CA GLU A 211 8.70 3.87 -21.86
C GLU A 211 7.26 3.66 -21.38
N TYR A 212 6.86 4.37 -20.32
CA TYR A 212 5.58 4.21 -19.65
C TYR A 212 4.53 5.24 -20.07
N SER A 213 4.84 6.08 -21.06
CA SER A 213 3.99 7.22 -21.44
C SER A 213 3.65 8.09 -20.21
N ASP A 214 2.44 8.66 -20.16
CA ASP A 214 1.96 9.45 -19.01
C ASP A 214 1.39 8.60 -17.85
N LYS A 215 1.62 7.27 -17.84
CA LYS A 215 1.11 6.42 -16.76
C LYS A 215 1.83 6.71 -15.45
N SER A 216 1.05 6.86 -14.38
CA SER A 216 1.61 6.88 -13.02
C SER A 216 2.20 5.52 -12.65
N PHE A 217 3.18 5.49 -11.75
CA PHE A 217 3.76 4.26 -11.20
C PHE A 217 2.68 3.26 -10.77
N TRP A 218 1.68 3.71 -10.01
CA TRP A 218 0.61 2.83 -9.54
C TRP A 218 -0.31 2.31 -10.65
N CYS A 219 -0.48 3.06 -11.75
CA CYS A 219 -1.19 2.56 -12.92
C CYS A 219 -0.42 1.43 -13.60
N VAL A 220 0.91 1.56 -13.71
CA VAL A 220 1.79 0.53 -14.28
C VAL A 220 1.74 -0.74 -13.44
N VAL A 221 1.86 -0.60 -12.12
CA VAL A 221 1.71 -1.73 -11.18
C VAL A 221 0.35 -2.40 -11.34
N ASP A 222 -0.75 -1.64 -11.34
CA ASP A 222 -2.09 -2.22 -11.47
C ASP A 222 -2.30 -2.96 -12.80
N ASP A 223 -1.72 -2.46 -13.90
CA ASP A 223 -1.78 -3.13 -15.20
C ASP A 223 -1.05 -4.49 -15.14
N GLN A 224 0.14 -4.55 -14.53
CA GLN A 224 0.89 -5.80 -14.39
C GLN A 224 0.20 -6.79 -13.46
N LEU A 225 -0.35 -6.33 -12.34
CA LEU A 225 -1.11 -7.19 -11.43
C LEU A 225 -2.37 -7.74 -12.08
N GLU A 226 -3.02 -6.96 -12.94
CA GLU A 226 -4.14 -7.44 -13.73
C GLU A 226 -3.74 -8.55 -14.71
N VAL A 227 -2.56 -8.44 -15.35
CA VAL A 227 -2.01 -9.53 -16.17
C VAL A 227 -1.79 -10.77 -15.28
N LEU A 228 -1.03 -10.64 -14.19
CA LEU A 228 -0.68 -11.76 -13.31
C LEU A 228 -1.90 -12.50 -12.76
N ARG A 229 -2.99 -11.80 -12.39
CA ARG A 229 -4.24 -12.43 -11.91
C ARG A 229 -4.89 -13.37 -12.93
N LYS A 230 -4.61 -13.22 -14.21
CA LYS A 230 -5.16 -14.06 -15.29
C LYS A 230 -4.23 -15.22 -15.64
N GLN A 231 -3.04 -15.25 -15.07
CA GLN A 231 -2.03 -16.27 -15.36
C GLN A 231 -2.15 -17.45 -14.41
N SER A 232 -1.52 -18.56 -14.78
CA SER A 232 -1.45 -19.74 -13.92
C SER A 232 -0.66 -19.45 -12.64
N ARG A 233 -0.86 -20.29 -11.63
CA ARG A 233 -0.08 -20.25 -10.39
C ARG A 233 1.43 -20.37 -10.67
N ARG A 234 1.83 -21.33 -11.52
CA ARG A 234 3.22 -21.53 -11.97
C ARG A 234 3.82 -20.27 -12.60
N TYR A 235 3.07 -19.55 -13.43
CA TYR A 235 3.51 -18.28 -14.02
C TYR A 235 3.74 -17.21 -12.96
N ARG A 236 2.80 -17.04 -12.02
CA ARG A 236 2.93 -16.07 -10.93
C ARG A 236 4.11 -16.39 -10.01
N TYR A 237 4.36 -17.68 -9.77
CA TYR A 237 5.50 -18.12 -8.98
C TYR A 237 6.84 -17.88 -9.70
N ALA A 238 6.93 -18.19 -11.00
CA ALA A 238 8.09 -17.88 -11.81
C ALA A 238 8.40 -16.36 -11.83
N PHE A 239 7.36 -15.53 -11.98
CA PHE A 239 7.48 -14.07 -11.85
C PHE A 239 8.04 -13.65 -10.48
N ALA A 240 7.52 -14.23 -9.39
CA ALA A 240 7.99 -13.95 -8.04
C ALA A 240 9.46 -14.34 -7.82
N ILE A 241 9.90 -15.50 -8.34
CA ILE A 241 11.29 -15.95 -8.28
C ILE A 241 12.20 -14.95 -8.98
N ILE A 242 11.83 -14.49 -10.18
CA ILE A 242 12.64 -13.53 -10.94
C ILE A 242 12.77 -12.22 -10.14
N CYS A 243 11.65 -11.66 -9.67
CA CYS A 243 11.68 -10.42 -8.89
C CYS A 243 12.57 -10.54 -7.65
N LEU A 244 12.46 -11.65 -6.92
CA LEU A 244 13.29 -11.89 -5.74
C LEU A 244 14.77 -12.00 -6.12
N ALA A 245 15.11 -12.83 -7.11
CA ALA A 245 16.49 -13.05 -7.52
C ALA A 245 17.18 -11.73 -7.94
N GLU A 246 16.52 -10.95 -8.79
CA GLU A 246 17.05 -9.65 -9.25
C GLU A 246 17.19 -8.66 -8.10
N ASP A 247 16.18 -8.55 -7.23
CA ASP A 247 16.22 -7.65 -6.09
C ASP A 247 17.34 -8.04 -5.11
N TYR A 248 17.51 -9.34 -4.83
CA TYR A 248 18.60 -9.87 -4.01
C TYR A 248 19.98 -9.60 -4.62
N ASP A 249 20.10 -9.68 -5.94
CA ASP A 249 21.37 -9.48 -6.60
C ASP A 249 21.80 -8.01 -6.68
N LEU A 250 20.82 -7.12 -6.85
CA LEU A 250 21.05 -5.68 -6.95
C LEU A 250 21.17 -5.01 -5.57
N PHE A 251 20.26 -5.29 -4.64
CA PHE A 251 20.09 -4.51 -3.41
C PHE A 251 20.59 -5.23 -2.16
N LYS A 252 21.92 -5.40 -2.10
CA LYS A 252 22.60 -6.14 -1.03
C LYS A 252 22.88 -5.35 0.26
N GLY A 253 22.41 -4.10 0.38
CA GLY A 253 22.67 -3.26 1.56
C GLY A 253 24.09 -2.68 1.64
N LYS A 254 24.88 -2.75 0.55
CA LYS A 254 26.31 -2.41 0.57
C LYS A 254 26.71 -1.31 -0.40
N LYS A 255 25.97 -1.16 -1.50
CA LYS A 255 26.28 -0.22 -2.58
C LYS A 255 25.31 0.95 -2.57
N THR A 256 25.80 2.13 -2.89
CA THR A 256 24.94 3.29 -3.16
C THR A 256 24.27 3.17 -4.52
N LEU A 257 23.25 3.99 -4.79
CA LEU A 257 22.63 4.03 -6.11
C LEU A 257 23.65 4.38 -7.22
N ALA A 258 24.59 5.29 -6.95
CA ALA A 258 25.62 5.69 -7.90
C ALA A 258 26.52 4.51 -8.34
N GLU A 259 26.81 3.57 -7.43
CA GLU A 259 27.58 2.36 -7.71
C GLU A 259 26.76 1.28 -8.42
N LEU A 260 25.44 1.25 -8.20
CA LEU A 260 24.53 0.29 -8.83
C LEU A 260 24.17 0.68 -10.27
N ARG A 261 23.96 1.97 -10.54
CA ARG A 261 23.46 2.48 -11.83
C ARG A 261 24.26 2.02 -13.06
N PRO A 262 25.60 1.95 -13.04
CA PRO A 262 26.37 1.45 -14.19
C PRO A 262 26.22 -0.06 -14.42
N LEU A 263 25.71 -0.81 -13.44
CA LEU A 263 25.69 -2.27 -13.44
C LEU A 263 24.30 -2.84 -13.77
N THR A 264 23.25 -2.01 -13.82
CA THR A 264 21.89 -2.48 -14.02
C THR A 264 21.01 -1.47 -14.74
N SER A 265 20.06 -1.99 -15.50
CA SER A 265 18.91 -1.25 -16.03
C SER A 265 17.65 -1.45 -15.18
N PHE A 266 17.74 -2.07 -13.99
CA PHE A 266 16.59 -2.45 -13.17
C PHE A 266 15.54 -3.27 -13.94
N PRO A 267 15.94 -4.42 -14.53
CA PRO A 267 15.05 -5.17 -15.41
C PRO A 267 13.77 -5.60 -14.69
N VAL A 268 12.63 -5.49 -15.37
CA VAL A 268 11.34 -5.99 -14.91
C VAL A 268 11.03 -7.28 -15.68
N PRO A 269 10.50 -8.34 -15.04
CA PRO A 269 10.26 -9.61 -15.73
C PRO A 269 9.32 -9.45 -16.92
N ASP A 270 9.76 -9.93 -18.09
CA ASP A 270 8.93 -10.04 -19.29
C ASP A 270 8.38 -11.46 -19.48
N ASP A 271 7.47 -11.63 -20.44
CA ASP A 271 6.79 -12.91 -20.68
C ASP A 271 7.74 -14.02 -21.12
N GLU A 272 8.80 -13.69 -21.87
CA GLU A 272 9.79 -14.67 -22.35
C GLU A 272 10.61 -15.22 -21.18
N TRP A 273 11.10 -14.33 -20.31
CA TRP A 273 11.87 -14.72 -19.14
C TRP A 273 11.02 -15.52 -18.15
N ILE A 274 9.77 -15.11 -17.92
CA ILE A 274 8.86 -15.86 -17.04
C ILE A 274 8.63 -17.27 -17.59
N ARG A 275 8.36 -17.41 -18.90
CA ARG A 275 8.17 -18.74 -19.53
C ARG A 275 9.42 -19.62 -19.44
N LYS A 276 10.62 -19.03 -19.56
CA LYS A 276 11.87 -19.76 -19.38
C LYS A 276 11.98 -20.34 -17.96
N VAL A 277 11.74 -19.52 -16.94
CA VAL A 277 11.77 -19.97 -15.53
C VAL A 277 10.66 -20.98 -15.26
N MET A 278 9.47 -20.82 -15.88
CA MET A 278 8.42 -21.85 -15.80
C MET A 278 8.90 -23.20 -16.36
N SER A 279 9.56 -23.21 -17.53
CA SER A 279 10.10 -24.45 -18.11
C SER A 279 11.11 -25.11 -17.18
N GLU A 280 12.01 -24.34 -16.57
CA GLU A 280 12.98 -24.84 -15.59
C GLU A 280 12.31 -25.42 -14.33
N LEU A 281 11.22 -24.78 -13.86
CA LEU A 281 10.41 -25.30 -12.75
C LEU A 281 9.66 -26.58 -13.12
N ASP A 282 9.13 -26.66 -14.34
CA ASP A 282 8.43 -27.85 -14.84
C ASP A 282 9.41 -29.02 -15.01
N GLU A 283 10.65 -28.78 -15.43
CA GLU A 283 11.71 -29.79 -15.47
C GLU A 283 12.12 -30.26 -14.07
N THR A 284 12.16 -29.35 -13.10
CA THR A 284 12.63 -29.65 -11.73
C THR A 284 11.56 -30.34 -10.88
N TRP A 285 10.32 -29.88 -10.96
CA TRP A 285 9.24 -30.28 -10.05
C TRP A 285 8.08 -30.96 -10.78
N GLY A 286 7.97 -30.87 -12.11
CA GLY A 286 6.82 -31.40 -12.85
C GLY A 286 5.50 -30.88 -12.29
N ASP A 287 4.60 -31.83 -12.00
CA ASP A 287 3.29 -31.58 -11.39
C ASP A 287 3.35 -31.37 -9.87
N ASP A 288 4.48 -31.66 -9.22
CA ASP A 288 4.64 -31.39 -7.79
C ASP A 288 4.69 -29.87 -7.58
N VAL A 289 3.87 -29.39 -6.64
CA VAL A 289 3.72 -27.96 -6.35
C VAL A 289 4.55 -27.66 -5.11
N PRO A 290 5.65 -26.90 -5.22
CA PRO A 290 6.39 -26.44 -4.06
C PRO A 290 5.48 -25.66 -3.10
N GLU A 291 5.73 -25.76 -1.80
CA GLU A 291 4.92 -25.07 -0.77
C GLU A 291 4.83 -23.56 -1.02
N LEU A 292 5.92 -22.95 -1.51
CA LEU A 292 5.95 -21.54 -1.88
C LEU A 292 5.12 -21.22 -3.13
N GLU A 293 5.06 -22.14 -4.11
CA GLU A 293 4.20 -21.97 -5.28
C GLU A 293 2.72 -21.96 -4.88
N ALA A 294 2.33 -22.83 -3.95
CA ALA A 294 0.94 -22.92 -3.45
C ALA A 294 0.43 -21.60 -2.86
N LEU A 295 1.33 -20.72 -2.40
CA LEU A 295 0.95 -19.41 -1.90
C LEU A 295 0.45 -18.47 -3.02
N HIS A 296 0.88 -18.66 -4.27
CA HIS A 296 0.58 -17.77 -5.39
C HIS A 296 -0.76 -18.07 -6.10
N GLU A 297 -1.77 -18.52 -5.35
CA GLU A 297 -3.15 -18.80 -5.84
C GLU A 297 -3.98 -17.56 -6.17
#